data_AF-A0A6C0EQL7-F1
#
_entry.id   AF-A0A6C0EQL7-F1
#
_cell.length_a   1.000
_cell.length_b   1.000
_cell.length_c   1.000
_cell.angle_alpha   90.00
_cell.angle_beta   90.00
_cell.angle_gamma   90.00
#
_symmetry.space_group_name_H-M   'P 1'
#
loop_
_entity.id
_entity.type
_entity.pdbx_description
1 polymer ?
#
loop_
_entity_poly.entity_id
_entity_poly.type
_entity_poly.pdbx_seq_one_letter_code
_entity_poly.pdbx_strand_id
1 'polypeptide(L)'
;MSLSIDDAINEYYKLKSKYETDSAKNKSKIIRNTKLSWKERVIEYQKLKPKCINCKRPGGTIFSTNYHPEIFKDNKYEGQFRQLKAICGIISDPCNLNITINIGSIIQLPSLLKKLEKEIFDLKNTIIDDKNKLLFGYITTEQAIERFNDIKELVEHNTSTLQLYLDEYYKIVDNKDTSKVLKDDIEQSYVLISEIKECMYNFNVENNNQYVNDAVNIYVNNLKPLLQKIMKLKNKENMVWYNEDNNTYHLIQNKFSVSDIEYNEGARLSIVKYDVGLKASTSNNLGEKRKKQLIIESSEEPEQVEEPEQVEEETESLNSDEFNQIPIYNSDGSVSWSNKLHQNIWDKINPKLKQILLKNHEWLETFINSCASLRNESKPCKFINPPNLIIPPMLDMDTNKYDLGNDYYNDMFNKFDKSYQNTLLLLYSNKNGIKDYSSLEDTLAKIAAKDLGFVEYI
;
A
#
# COMPACT_ATOMS: atom_id res chain seq x y z
N MET A 1 -5.35 -34.88 6.12
CA MET A 1 -4.77 -33.72 5.45
C MET A 1 -5.07 -32.53 6.33
N SER A 2 -4.08 -31.97 7.02
CA SER A 2 -4.27 -30.80 7.88
C SER A 2 -4.41 -29.55 7.00
N LEU A 3 -5.53 -28.84 7.12
CA LEU A 3 -5.74 -27.58 6.41
C LEU A 3 -4.75 -26.53 6.92
N SER A 4 -4.09 -25.80 6.01
CA SER A 4 -3.25 -24.65 6.36
C SER A 4 -4.10 -23.50 6.92
N ILE A 5 -3.50 -22.65 7.76
CA ILE A 5 -4.15 -21.42 8.25
C ILE A 5 -4.51 -20.51 7.08
N ASP A 6 -3.59 -20.33 6.12
CA ASP A 6 -3.82 -19.48 4.95
C ASP A 6 -4.97 -20.01 4.09
N ASP A 7 -5.03 -21.33 3.89
CA ASP A 7 -6.14 -21.98 3.19
C ASP A 7 -7.47 -21.74 3.89
N ALA A 8 -7.49 -21.82 5.24
CA ALA A 8 -8.69 -21.59 6.03
C ALA A 8 -9.16 -20.12 5.95
N ILE A 9 -8.22 -19.17 5.97
CA ILE A 9 -8.51 -17.73 5.83
C ILE A 9 -9.04 -17.44 4.42
N ASN A 10 -8.37 -17.96 3.39
CA ASN A 10 -8.77 -17.79 2.00
C ASN A 10 -10.17 -18.36 1.74
N GLU A 11 -10.44 -19.58 2.22
CA GLU A 11 -11.77 -20.19 2.06
C GLU A 11 -12.84 -19.42 2.87
N TYR A 12 -12.51 -18.91 4.07
CA TYR A 12 -13.42 -18.03 4.82
C TYR A 12 -13.84 -16.80 4.00
N TYR A 13 -12.88 -16.06 3.42
CA TYR A 13 -13.18 -14.86 2.65
C TYR A 13 -13.86 -15.17 1.32
N LYS A 14 -13.53 -16.29 0.69
CA LYS A 14 -14.22 -16.78 -0.51
C LYS A 14 -15.70 -17.11 -0.22
N LEU A 15 -15.98 -17.80 0.88
CA LEU A 15 -17.36 -18.10 1.30
C LEU A 15 -18.13 -16.81 1.65
N LYS A 16 -17.47 -15.85 2.31
CA LYS A 16 -18.05 -14.55 2.64
C LYS A 16 -18.36 -13.74 1.39
N SER A 17 -17.40 -13.59 0.48
CA SER A 17 -17.57 -12.89 -0.80
C SER A 17 -18.72 -13.48 -1.59
N LYS A 18 -18.76 -14.81 -1.77
CA LYS A 18 -19.88 -15.48 -2.45
C LYS A 18 -21.22 -15.18 -1.80
N TYR A 19 -21.31 -15.25 -0.47
CA TYR A 19 -22.54 -14.95 0.26
C TYR A 19 -23.00 -13.49 0.08
N GLU A 20 -22.07 -12.54 0.13
CA GLU A 20 -22.34 -11.11 -0.04
C GLU A 20 -22.73 -10.77 -1.48
N THR A 21 -22.03 -11.32 -2.48
CA THR A 21 -22.37 -11.16 -3.90
C THR A 21 -23.75 -11.76 -4.23
N ASP A 22 -24.05 -12.97 -3.74
CA ASP A 22 -25.37 -13.59 -3.95
C ASP A 22 -26.49 -12.76 -3.28
N SER A 23 -26.23 -12.24 -2.09
CA SER A 23 -27.14 -11.35 -1.37
C SER A 23 -27.37 -10.05 -2.15
N ALA A 24 -26.30 -9.38 -2.60
CA ALA A 24 -26.36 -8.15 -3.39
C ALA A 24 -27.13 -8.36 -4.70
N LYS A 25 -26.85 -9.45 -5.45
CA LYS A 25 -27.59 -9.80 -6.67
C LYS A 25 -29.09 -9.93 -6.44
N ASN A 26 -29.49 -10.60 -5.35
CA ASN A 26 -30.92 -10.75 -5.03
C ASN A 26 -31.57 -9.40 -4.64
N LYS A 27 -30.85 -8.53 -3.94
CA LYS A 27 -31.32 -7.17 -3.64
C LYS A 27 -31.48 -6.34 -4.91
N SER A 28 -30.47 -6.36 -5.80
CA SER A 28 -30.50 -5.62 -7.06
C SER A 28 -31.64 -6.06 -7.97
N LYS A 29 -31.99 -7.36 -8.00
CA LYS A 29 -33.17 -7.86 -8.74
C LYS A 29 -34.48 -7.23 -8.29
N ILE A 30 -34.63 -6.94 -6.99
CA ILE A 30 -35.82 -6.28 -6.45
C ILE A 30 -35.77 -4.77 -6.75
N ILE A 31 -34.62 -4.14 -6.53
CA ILE A 31 -34.43 -2.70 -6.70
C ILE A 31 -34.61 -2.27 -8.16
N ARG A 32 -34.06 -3.04 -9.12
CA ARG A 32 -34.14 -2.75 -10.56
C ARG A 32 -35.45 -3.18 -11.21
N ASN A 33 -36.38 -3.79 -10.47
CA ASN A 33 -37.64 -4.27 -11.05
C ASN A 33 -38.60 -3.12 -11.33
N THR A 34 -38.67 -2.69 -12.59
CA THR A 34 -39.55 -1.61 -13.08
C THR A 34 -41.04 -1.92 -12.97
N LYS A 35 -41.43 -3.19 -12.81
CA LYS A 35 -42.84 -3.61 -12.67
C LYS A 35 -43.41 -3.42 -11.25
N LEU A 36 -42.56 -3.22 -10.26
CA LEU A 36 -42.96 -3.02 -8.86
C LEU A 36 -42.87 -1.55 -8.48
N SER A 37 -43.90 -1.04 -7.82
CA SER A 37 -43.85 0.26 -7.15
C SER A 37 -42.84 0.26 -6.00
N TRP A 38 -42.43 1.44 -5.56
CA TRP A 38 -41.50 1.59 -4.43
C TRP A 38 -41.99 0.85 -3.17
N LYS A 39 -43.29 0.92 -2.84
CA LYS A 39 -43.87 0.23 -1.68
C LYS A 39 -43.79 -1.29 -1.82
N GLU A 40 -44.03 -1.82 -3.01
CA GLU A 40 -43.94 -3.26 -3.28
C GLU A 40 -42.50 -3.76 -3.23
N ARG A 41 -41.53 -2.97 -3.71
CA ARG A 41 -40.10 -3.30 -3.58
C ARG A 41 -39.67 -3.41 -2.12
N VAL A 42 -40.16 -2.51 -1.23
CA VAL A 42 -39.90 -2.60 0.21
C VAL A 42 -40.47 -3.89 0.81
N ILE A 43 -41.70 -4.27 0.43
CA ILE A 43 -42.35 -5.50 0.89
C ILE A 43 -41.59 -6.75 0.42
N GLU A 44 -41.21 -6.81 -0.86
CA GLU A 44 -40.42 -7.93 -1.40
C GLU A 44 -39.02 -8.01 -0.78
N TYR A 45 -38.39 -6.86 -0.52
CA TYR A 45 -37.11 -6.80 0.19
C TYR A 45 -37.22 -7.36 1.61
N GLN A 46 -38.30 -7.08 2.34
CA GLN A 46 -38.53 -7.64 3.68
C GLN A 46 -38.75 -9.15 3.67
N LYS A 47 -39.28 -9.71 2.57
CA LYS A 47 -39.43 -11.17 2.40
C LYS A 47 -38.11 -11.85 2.05
N LEU A 48 -37.12 -11.11 1.55
CA LEU A 48 -35.82 -11.66 1.15
C LEU A 48 -35.06 -12.18 2.37
N LYS A 49 -35.05 -13.50 2.54
CA LYS A 49 -34.25 -14.18 3.55
C LYS A 49 -33.00 -14.77 2.89
N PRO A 50 -31.79 -14.30 3.23
CA PRO A 50 -30.58 -14.87 2.68
C PRO A 50 -30.47 -16.35 3.07
N LYS A 51 -29.90 -17.15 2.17
CA LYS A 51 -29.69 -18.59 2.38
C LYS A 51 -28.33 -18.82 3.03
N CYS A 52 -28.24 -19.76 3.97
CA CYS A 52 -26.96 -20.16 4.53
C CYS A 52 -26.01 -20.68 3.43
N ILE A 53 -24.73 -20.30 3.47
CA ILE A 53 -23.75 -20.64 2.42
C ILE A 53 -23.51 -22.15 2.35
N ASN A 54 -23.61 -22.85 3.49
CA ASN A 54 -23.43 -24.29 3.60
C ASN A 54 -24.73 -25.07 3.30
N CYS A 55 -25.78 -24.92 4.12
CA CYS A 55 -27.01 -25.74 3.99
C CYS A 55 -28.10 -25.17 3.06
N LYS A 56 -27.91 -23.98 2.49
CA LYS A 56 -28.86 -23.30 1.58
C LYS A 56 -30.27 -23.02 2.14
N ARG A 57 -30.51 -23.28 3.42
CA ARG A 57 -31.78 -22.97 4.10
C ARG A 57 -31.92 -21.47 4.41
N PRO A 58 -33.15 -20.92 4.44
CA PRO A 58 -33.41 -19.51 4.75
C PRO A 58 -33.06 -19.23 6.22
N GLY A 59 -32.25 -18.20 6.46
CA GLY A 59 -31.68 -17.88 7.78
C GLY A 59 -30.23 -17.40 7.72
N GLY A 60 -29.60 -17.51 6.55
CA GLY A 60 -28.33 -16.87 6.25
C GLY A 60 -27.12 -17.50 6.93
N THR A 61 -26.00 -16.81 6.76
CA THR A 61 -24.72 -17.12 7.40
C THR A 61 -24.30 -15.90 8.19
N ILE A 62 -23.85 -16.10 9.42
CA ILE A 62 -23.31 -15.02 10.25
C ILE A 62 -21.80 -15.08 10.13
N PHE A 63 -21.25 -14.10 9.41
CA PHE A 63 -19.82 -13.81 9.39
C PHE A 63 -19.53 -12.70 10.40
N SER A 64 -18.52 -12.88 11.24
CA SER A 64 -18.12 -11.87 12.23
C SER A 64 -16.62 -11.82 12.40
N THR A 65 -16.10 -10.61 12.59
CA THR A 65 -14.73 -10.34 13.02
C THR A 65 -14.80 -9.82 14.44
N ASN A 66 -14.19 -10.53 15.39
CA ASN A 66 -14.18 -10.14 16.80
C ASN A 66 -12.74 -9.90 17.26
N TYR A 67 -12.56 -8.98 18.20
CA TYR A 67 -11.30 -8.73 18.87
C TYR A 67 -11.40 -9.26 20.29
N HIS A 68 -10.43 -10.08 20.68
CA HIS A 68 -10.38 -10.69 22.00
C HIS A 68 -9.14 -10.22 22.72
N PRO A 69 -9.22 -9.91 24.03
CA PRO A 69 -8.05 -9.56 24.80
C PRO A 69 -7.09 -10.74 24.85
N GLU A 70 -5.80 -10.44 24.73
CA GLU A 70 -4.72 -11.38 24.93
C GLU A 70 -4.07 -11.08 26.27
N ILE A 71 -4.13 -12.06 27.18
CA ILE A 71 -3.53 -11.97 28.52
C ILE A 71 -2.39 -12.99 28.57
N PHE A 72 -1.16 -12.50 28.65
CA PHE A 72 0.01 -13.34 28.90
C PHE A 72 0.20 -13.58 30.40
N LYS A 73 0.93 -14.65 30.74
CA LYS A 73 1.30 -14.96 32.13
C LYS A 73 1.87 -13.71 32.81
N ASP A 74 1.44 -13.48 34.05
CA ASP A 74 1.80 -12.34 34.90
C ASP A 74 1.05 -11.02 34.67
N ASN A 75 -0.06 -11.00 33.90
CA ASN A 75 -0.95 -9.84 33.71
C ASN A 75 -0.23 -8.56 33.22
N LYS A 76 0.94 -8.70 32.59
CA LYS A 76 1.81 -7.58 32.21
C LYS A 76 1.69 -7.13 30.76
N TYR A 77 0.83 -7.77 29.96
CA TYR A 77 0.56 -7.38 28.59
C TYR A 77 -0.92 -7.52 28.26
N GLU A 78 -1.55 -6.41 27.86
CA GLU A 78 -2.90 -6.38 27.28
C GLU A 78 -2.75 -6.23 25.76
N GLY A 79 -2.80 -7.36 25.06
CA GLY A 79 -2.92 -7.37 23.61
C GLY A 79 -4.37 -7.53 23.18
N GLN A 80 -4.65 -7.42 21.88
CA GLN A 80 -5.89 -7.92 21.31
C GLN A 80 -5.57 -8.76 20.08
N PHE A 81 -6.17 -9.94 19.97
CA PHE A 81 -6.08 -10.74 18.77
C PHE A 81 -7.39 -10.72 18.01
N ARG A 82 -7.30 -10.78 16.69
CA ARG A 82 -8.45 -10.81 15.80
C ARG A 82 -8.89 -12.25 15.54
N GLN A 83 -10.19 -12.50 15.61
CA GLN A 83 -10.82 -13.79 15.34
C GLN A 83 -11.89 -13.67 14.26
N LEU A 84 -11.78 -14.51 13.23
CA LEU A 84 -12.77 -14.67 12.17
C LEU A 84 -13.72 -15.81 12.54
N LYS A 85 -15.03 -15.59 12.39
CA LYS A 85 -16.05 -16.60 12.69
C LYS A 85 -17.13 -16.63 11.63
N ALA A 86 -17.47 -17.84 11.15
CA ALA A 86 -18.61 -18.09 10.28
C ALA A 86 -19.48 -19.21 10.85
N ILE A 87 -20.76 -18.93 11.08
CA ILE A 87 -21.74 -19.91 11.60
C ILE A 87 -23.07 -19.83 10.83
N CYS A 88 -23.85 -20.91 10.88
CA CYS A 88 -25.22 -20.92 10.37
C CYS A 88 -26.12 -19.95 11.18
N GLY A 89 -26.90 -19.11 10.52
CA GLY A 89 -27.81 -18.16 11.18
C GLY A 89 -29.14 -18.76 11.66
N ILE A 90 -29.37 -20.06 11.45
CA ILE A 90 -30.59 -20.75 11.88
C ILE A 90 -30.40 -21.22 13.33
N ILE A 91 -31.16 -20.64 14.26
CA ILE A 91 -31.01 -20.90 15.71
C ILE A 91 -31.59 -22.25 16.14
N SER A 92 -32.74 -22.64 15.58
CA SER A 92 -33.48 -23.83 16.02
C SER A 92 -32.82 -25.15 15.60
N ASP A 93 -32.16 -25.16 14.45
CA ASP A 93 -31.46 -26.33 13.90
C ASP A 93 -30.32 -25.85 12.97
N PRO A 94 -29.20 -25.36 13.54
CA PRO A 94 -28.07 -24.89 12.74
C PRO A 94 -27.43 -26.06 12.00
N CYS A 95 -27.00 -25.83 10.75
CA CYS A 95 -26.13 -26.80 10.09
C CYS A 95 -24.72 -26.77 10.71
N ASN A 96 -23.89 -27.75 10.37
CA ASN A 96 -22.52 -27.91 10.87
C ASN A 96 -21.52 -26.82 10.42
N LEU A 97 -21.96 -25.75 9.75
CA LEU A 97 -21.06 -24.64 9.40
C LEU A 97 -20.50 -24.00 10.65
N ASN A 98 -19.20 -24.19 10.89
CA ASN A 98 -18.50 -23.60 12.03
C ASN A 98 -17.03 -23.38 11.68
N ILE A 99 -16.71 -22.16 11.27
CA ILE A 99 -15.34 -21.71 11.05
C ILE A 99 -15.02 -20.75 12.18
N THR A 100 -13.94 -21.00 12.91
CA THR A 100 -13.35 -20.10 13.91
C THR A 100 -11.84 -20.09 13.72
N ILE A 101 -11.29 -18.95 13.30
CA ILE A 101 -9.86 -18.79 13.00
C ILE A 101 -9.31 -17.62 13.80
N ASN A 102 -8.25 -17.85 14.58
CA ASN A 102 -7.50 -16.79 15.24
C ASN A 102 -6.40 -16.34 14.28
N ILE A 103 -6.41 -15.06 13.92
CA ILE A 103 -5.47 -14.47 12.97
C ILE A 103 -4.44 -13.53 13.64
N GLY A 104 -4.30 -13.63 14.96
CA GLY A 104 -3.28 -12.93 15.74
C GLY A 104 -3.48 -11.41 15.83
N SER A 105 -2.41 -10.72 16.20
CA SER A 105 -2.29 -9.27 16.21
C SER A 105 -1.24 -8.86 15.20
N ILE A 106 -1.68 -8.57 13.98
CA ILE A 106 -0.80 -8.25 12.85
C ILE A 106 -0.50 -6.76 12.85
N ILE A 107 0.78 -6.41 12.84
CA ILE A 107 1.31 -5.05 12.65
C ILE A 107 2.28 -5.05 11.47
N GLN A 108 2.39 -3.94 10.75
CA GLN A 108 3.44 -3.79 9.76
C GLN A 108 4.78 -3.46 10.42
N LEU A 109 5.87 -4.07 9.95
CA LEU A 109 7.23 -3.84 10.44
C LEU A 109 7.60 -2.36 10.53
N PRO A 110 7.34 -1.49 9.52
CA PRO A 110 7.58 -0.05 9.65
C PRO A 110 6.86 0.61 10.84
N SER A 111 5.63 0.19 11.11
CA SER A 111 4.86 0.71 12.24
C SER A 111 5.41 0.23 13.58
N LEU A 112 5.85 -1.04 13.64
CA LEU A 112 6.53 -1.61 14.80
C LEU A 112 7.85 -0.89 15.10
N LEU A 113 8.68 -0.65 14.07
CA LEU A 113 9.94 0.09 14.19
C LEU A 113 9.68 1.50 14.76
N LYS A 114 8.71 2.23 14.19
CA LYS A 114 8.33 3.56 14.67
C LYS A 114 7.82 3.55 16.12
N LYS A 115 7.09 2.51 16.52
CA LYS A 115 6.62 2.31 17.89
C LYS A 115 7.81 2.11 18.85
N LEU A 116 8.75 1.23 18.51
CA LEU A 116 9.96 0.98 19.31
C LEU A 116 10.85 2.23 19.42
N GLU A 117 11.05 2.96 18.32
CA GLU A 117 11.79 4.23 18.32
C GLU A 117 11.15 5.25 19.26
N LYS A 118 9.81 5.36 19.22
CA LYS A 118 9.06 6.24 20.12
C LYS A 118 9.20 5.81 21.57
N GLU A 119 9.10 4.52 21.88
CA GLU A 119 9.29 4.01 23.24
C GLU A 119 10.70 4.34 23.78
N ILE A 120 11.74 4.15 22.97
CA ILE A 120 13.12 4.54 23.34
C ILE A 120 13.22 6.05 23.59
N PHE A 121 12.57 6.86 22.75
CA PHE A 121 12.54 8.31 22.91
C PHE A 121 11.82 8.74 24.20
N ASP A 122 10.68 8.14 24.50
CA ASP A 122 9.89 8.41 25.71
C ASP A 122 10.63 7.99 26.99
N LEU A 123 11.32 6.84 26.96
CA LEU A 123 12.22 6.41 28.04
C LEU A 123 13.36 7.42 28.28
N LYS A 124 13.99 7.92 27.22
CA LYS A 124 15.04 8.96 27.33
C LYS A 124 14.50 10.26 27.90
N ASN A 125 13.28 10.67 27.54
CA ASN A 125 12.63 11.84 28.13
C ASN A 125 12.31 11.62 29.62
N THR A 126 11.96 10.41 30.01
CA THR A 126 11.75 10.04 31.42
C THR A 126 13.03 10.22 32.24
N ILE A 127 14.21 9.88 31.68
CA ILE A 127 15.51 10.17 32.32
C ILE A 127 15.70 11.69 32.54
N ILE A 128 15.34 12.51 31.55
CA ILE A 128 15.46 13.97 31.67
C ILE A 128 14.55 14.50 32.77
N ASP A 129 13.31 14.00 32.84
CA ASP A 129 12.35 14.36 33.88
C ASP A 129 12.83 13.94 35.28
N ASP A 130 13.30 12.71 35.44
CA ASP A 130 13.84 12.24 36.73
C ASP A 130 15.12 13.00 37.14
N LYS A 131 15.98 13.41 36.19
CA LYS A 131 17.12 14.29 36.47
C LYS A 131 16.68 15.65 37.00
N ASN A 132 15.65 16.25 36.41
CA ASN A 132 15.09 17.51 36.89
C ASN A 132 14.45 17.33 38.28
N LYS A 133 13.69 16.24 38.50
CA LYS A 133 13.12 15.92 39.81
C LYS A 133 14.18 15.79 40.89
N LEU A 134 15.31 15.14 40.58
CA LEU A 134 16.43 15.03 41.50
C LEU A 134 17.05 16.40 41.80
N LEU A 135 17.29 17.23 40.77
CA LEU A 135 17.88 18.57 40.91
C LEU A 135 17.04 19.49 41.81
N PHE A 136 15.72 19.40 41.72
CA PHE A 136 14.78 20.19 42.52
C PHE A 136 14.38 19.52 43.84
N GLY A 137 14.95 18.35 44.17
CA GLY A 137 14.69 17.64 45.43
C GLY A 137 13.31 16.98 45.53
N TYR A 138 12.64 16.70 44.41
CA TYR A 138 11.37 15.95 44.37
C TYR A 138 11.56 14.43 44.54
N ILE A 139 12.77 13.92 44.30
CA ILE A 139 13.16 12.52 44.53
C ILE A 139 14.53 12.46 45.20
N THR A 140 14.83 11.35 45.91
CA THR A 140 16.16 11.13 46.51
C THR A 140 17.15 10.57 45.50
N THR A 141 18.44 10.64 45.82
CA THR A 141 19.51 10.06 45.01
C THR A 141 19.34 8.56 44.84
N GLU A 142 18.94 7.84 45.89
CA GLU A 142 18.72 6.40 45.86
C GLU A 142 17.57 6.04 44.91
N GLN A 143 16.45 6.77 44.99
CA GLN A 143 15.30 6.60 44.09
C GLN A 143 15.67 6.91 42.64
N ALA A 144 16.48 7.94 42.41
CA ALA A 144 16.95 8.29 41.06
C ALA A 144 17.86 7.19 40.47
N ILE A 145 18.78 6.64 41.27
CA ILE A 145 19.67 5.54 40.82
C ILE A 145 18.86 4.30 40.44
N GLU A 146 17.88 3.90 41.26
CA GLU A 146 17.01 2.75 40.97
C GLU A 146 16.27 2.95 39.64
N ARG A 147 15.58 4.08 39.47
CA ARG A 147 14.86 4.40 38.22
C ARG A 147 15.78 4.48 37.01
N PHE A 148 16.97 5.06 37.15
CA PHE A 148 17.92 5.13 36.04
C PHE A 148 18.43 3.76 35.62
N ASN A 149 18.62 2.83 36.55
CA ASN A 149 18.98 1.46 36.23
C ASN A 149 17.86 0.76 35.48
N ASP A 150 16.62 0.86 35.96
CA ASP A 150 15.45 0.26 35.29
C ASP A 150 15.25 0.81 33.87
N ILE A 151 15.31 2.14 33.71
CA ILE A 151 15.15 2.77 32.40
C ILE A 151 16.31 2.38 31.48
N LYS A 152 17.55 2.28 32.00
CA LYS A 152 18.70 1.85 31.21
C LYS A 152 18.50 0.43 30.66
N GLU A 153 18.05 -0.51 31.49
CA GLU A 153 17.76 -1.87 31.05
C GLU A 153 16.67 -1.90 29.97
N LEU A 154 15.59 -1.12 30.14
CA LEU A 154 14.52 -1.01 29.15
C LEU A 154 15.02 -0.40 27.82
N VAL A 155 15.87 0.63 27.88
CA VAL A 155 16.46 1.24 26.67
C VAL A 155 17.37 0.25 25.94
N GLU A 156 18.21 -0.49 26.66
CA GLU A 156 19.09 -1.52 26.08
C GLU A 156 18.27 -2.65 25.44
N HIS A 157 17.21 -3.10 26.11
CA HIS A 157 16.29 -4.11 25.59
C HIS A 157 15.56 -3.63 24.31
N ASN A 158 14.95 -2.44 24.36
CA ASN A 158 14.20 -1.90 23.23
C ASN A 158 15.12 -1.56 22.04
N THR A 159 16.33 -1.07 22.30
CA THR A 159 17.32 -0.80 21.24
C THR A 159 17.76 -2.09 20.55
N SER A 160 18.02 -3.15 21.33
CA SER A 160 18.38 -4.46 20.78
C SER A 160 17.23 -5.04 19.95
N THR A 161 16.01 -4.92 20.45
CA THR A 161 14.79 -5.36 19.76
C THR A 161 14.56 -4.59 18.46
N LEU A 162 14.74 -3.26 18.49
CA LEU A 162 14.66 -2.41 17.30
C LEU A 162 15.67 -2.86 16.24
N GLN A 163 16.92 -3.14 16.63
CA GLN A 163 17.96 -3.59 15.71
C GLN A 163 17.58 -4.93 15.05
N LEU A 164 17.05 -5.88 15.80
CA LEU A 164 16.61 -7.18 15.26
C LEU A 164 15.53 -7.02 14.19
N TYR A 165 14.49 -6.23 14.45
CA TYR A 165 13.42 -6.00 13.48
C TYR A 165 13.86 -5.16 12.29
N LEU A 166 14.80 -4.24 12.49
CA LEU A 166 15.37 -3.42 11.43
C LEU A 166 16.22 -4.28 10.47
N ASP A 167 16.98 -5.24 11.00
CA ASP A 167 17.69 -6.22 10.19
C ASP A 167 16.73 -7.14 9.42
N GLU A 168 15.62 -7.55 10.01
CA GLU A 168 14.56 -8.32 9.33
C GLU A 168 13.90 -7.51 8.22
N TYR A 169 13.55 -6.26 8.49
CA TYR A 169 12.98 -5.34 7.52
C TYR A 169 13.93 -5.10 6.34
N TYR A 170 15.23 -4.87 6.58
CA TYR A 170 16.19 -4.68 5.50
C TYR A 170 16.41 -5.94 4.67
N LYS A 171 16.32 -7.15 5.25
CA LYS A 171 16.37 -8.39 4.47
C LYS A 171 15.24 -8.52 3.46
N ILE A 172 14.10 -7.86 3.70
CA ILE A 172 12.93 -7.84 2.83
C ILE A 172 13.05 -6.71 1.80
N VAL A 173 13.36 -5.49 2.25
CA VAL A 173 13.28 -4.28 1.42
C VAL A 173 14.58 -3.99 0.64
N ASP A 174 15.74 -4.31 1.21
CA ASP A 174 17.07 -4.02 0.65
C ASP A 174 18.04 -5.19 0.84
N ASN A 175 17.68 -6.33 0.25
CA ASN A 175 18.48 -7.55 0.32
C ASN A 175 19.76 -7.42 -0.52
N LYS A 176 20.90 -7.22 0.16
CA LYS A 176 22.21 -7.03 -0.50
C LYS A 176 22.62 -8.17 -1.44
N ASP A 177 22.37 -9.41 -1.05
CA ASP A 177 22.73 -10.58 -1.86
C ASP A 177 21.89 -10.62 -3.16
N THR A 178 20.58 -10.36 -3.03
CA THR A 178 19.66 -10.28 -4.17
C THR A 178 20.02 -9.11 -5.08
N SER A 179 20.37 -7.96 -4.51
CA SER A 179 20.80 -6.77 -5.25
C SER A 179 22.07 -7.02 -6.07
N LYS A 180 23.04 -7.75 -5.51
CA LYS A 180 24.25 -8.15 -6.23
C LYS A 180 23.94 -9.08 -7.40
N VAL A 181 23.17 -10.15 -7.16
CA VAL A 181 22.78 -11.10 -8.23
C VAL A 181 21.99 -10.39 -9.34
N LEU A 182 21.09 -9.48 -8.95
CA LEU A 182 20.31 -8.69 -9.91
C LEU A 182 21.21 -7.82 -10.78
N LYS A 183 22.24 -7.18 -10.19
CA LYS A 183 23.20 -6.38 -10.93
C LYS A 183 23.98 -7.23 -11.95
N ASP A 184 24.51 -8.37 -11.51
CA ASP A 184 25.27 -9.28 -12.37
C ASP A 184 24.41 -9.79 -13.55
N ASP A 185 23.15 -10.16 -13.27
CA ASP A 185 22.21 -10.61 -14.31
C ASP A 185 21.86 -9.49 -15.31
N ILE A 186 21.69 -8.24 -14.84
CA ILE A 186 21.44 -7.08 -15.70
C ILE A 186 22.64 -6.82 -16.60
N GLU A 187 23.86 -6.84 -16.05
CA GLU A 187 25.10 -6.69 -16.84
C GLU A 187 25.21 -7.77 -17.92
N GLN A 188 24.93 -9.03 -17.57
CA GLN A 188 24.91 -10.13 -18.53
C GLN A 188 23.83 -9.94 -19.61
N SER A 189 22.68 -9.35 -19.27
CA SER A 189 21.64 -9.06 -20.25
C SER A 189 22.10 -8.04 -21.30
N TYR A 190 22.89 -7.03 -20.91
CA TYR A 190 23.45 -6.07 -21.84
C TYR A 190 24.49 -6.68 -22.77
N VAL A 191 25.29 -7.63 -22.28
CA VAL A 191 26.23 -8.40 -23.10
C VAL A 191 25.47 -9.17 -24.20
N LEU A 192 24.43 -9.92 -23.83
CA LEU A 192 23.61 -10.67 -24.80
C LEU A 192 22.91 -9.76 -25.80
N ILE A 193 22.43 -8.58 -25.37
CA ILE A 193 21.84 -7.58 -26.28
C ILE A 193 22.90 -7.07 -27.26
N SER A 194 24.15 -6.87 -26.82
CA SER A 194 25.25 -6.45 -27.68
C SER A 194 25.59 -7.52 -28.72
N GLU A 195 25.66 -8.79 -28.31
CA GLU A 195 25.89 -9.92 -29.22
C GLU A 195 24.79 -10.02 -30.29
N ILE A 196 23.52 -9.88 -29.90
CA ILE A 196 22.40 -9.84 -30.84
C ILE A 196 22.55 -8.69 -31.84
N LYS A 197 22.92 -7.49 -31.35
CA LYS A 197 23.14 -6.32 -32.23
C LYS A 197 24.28 -6.55 -33.21
N GLU A 198 25.35 -7.21 -32.78
CA GLU A 198 26.50 -7.56 -33.62
C GLU A 198 26.10 -8.57 -34.71
N CYS A 199 25.34 -9.62 -34.37
CA CYS A 199 24.76 -10.53 -35.35
C CYS A 199 23.93 -9.78 -36.41
N MET A 200 23.07 -8.85 -35.98
CA MET A 200 22.25 -8.06 -36.91
C MET A 200 23.09 -7.11 -37.79
N TYR A 201 24.18 -6.56 -37.25
CA TYR A 201 25.13 -5.77 -38.02
C TYR A 201 25.81 -6.63 -39.11
N ASN A 202 26.34 -7.79 -38.73
CA ASN A 202 27.02 -8.70 -39.66
C ASN A 202 26.07 -9.26 -40.72
N PHE A 203 24.80 -9.52 -40.37
CA PHE A 203 23.76 -9.84 -41.35
C PHE A 203 23.60 -8.74 -42.40
N ASN A 204 23.53 -7.47 -42.00
CA ASN A 204 23.37 -6.35 -42.94
C ASN A 204 24.60 -6.17 -43.86
N VAL A 205 25.79 -6.53 -43.40
CA VAL A 205 27.04 -6.43 -44.18
C VAL A 205 27.22 -7.63 -45.12
N GLU A 206 27.03 -8.85 -44.62
CA GLU A 206 27.37 -10.08 -45.33
C GLU A 206 26.17 -10.76 -46.00
N ASN A 207 24.95 -10.31 -45.68
CA ASN A 207 23.68 -10.89 -46.14
C ASN A 207 23.55 -12.41 -45.85
N ASN A 208 24.16 -12.86 -44.75
CA ASN A 208 24.18 -14.27 -44.33
C ASN A 208 23.13 -14.54 -43.26
N ASN A 209 22.11 -15.32 -43.61
CA ASN A 209 20.99 -15.68 -42.73
C ASN A 209 21.39 -16.42 -41.45
N GLN A 210 22.60 -16.99 -41.38
CA GLN A 210 23.09 -17.65 -40.16
C GLN A 210 23.12 -16.68 -38.96
N TYR A 211 23.52 -15.42 -39.18
CA TYR A 211 23.54 -14.41 -38.12
C TYR A 211 22.15 -14.12 -37.54
N VAL A 212 21.09 -14.20 -38.37
CA VAL A 212 19.71 -14.03 -37.90
C VAL A 212 19.31 -15.22 -37.03
N ASN A 213 19.66 -16.44 -37.45
CA ASN A 213 19.40 -17.64 -36.65
C ASN A 213 20.14 -17.60 -35.30
N ASP A 214 21.39 -17.14 -35.30
CA ASP A 214 22.20 -17.01 -34.09
C ASP A 214 21.61 -15.94 -33.14
N ALA A 215 21.23 -14.78 -33.67
CA ALA A 215 20.55 -13.73 -32.91
C ALA A 215 19.25 -14.22 -32.25
N VAL A 216 18.42 -14.96 -32.99
CA VAL A 216 17.18 -15.55 -32.46
C VAL A 216 17.49 -16.60 -31.40
N ASN A 217 18.50 -17.45 -31.62
CA ASN A 217 18.93 -18.45 -30.65
C ASN A 217 19.40 -17.81 -29.34
N ILE A 218 20.21 -16.75 -29.39
CA ILE A 218 20.66 -16.00 -28.21
C ILE A 218 19.45 -15.38 -27.50
N TYR A 219 18.51 -14.79 -28.25
CA TYR A 219 17.31 -14.21 -27.66
C TYR A 219 16.45 -15.25 -26.91
N VAL A 220 16.14 -16.37 -27.57
CA VAL A 220 15.20 -17.37 -27.05
C VAL A 220 15.82 -18.18 -25.90
N ASN A 221 17.07 -18.61 -26.04
CA ASN A 221 17.70 -19.54 -25.10
C ASN A 221 18.44 -18.86 -23.95
N ASN A 222 18.86 -17.60 -24.13
CA ASN A 222 19.70 -16.92 -23.15
C ASN A 222 19.02 -15.65 -22.61
N LEU A 223 18.72 -14.68 -23.47
CA LEU A 223 18.24 -13.37 -23.03
C LEU A 223 16.84 -13.44 -22.41
N LYS A 224 15.90 -14.13 -23.05
CA LYS A 224 14.52 -14.23 -22.55
C LYS A 224 14.44 -14.91 -21.17
N PRO A 225 15.07 -16.08 -20.92
CA PRO A 225 15.13 -16.66 -19.58
C PRO A 225 15.81 -15.75 -18.55
N LEU A 226 16.89 -15.06 -18.94
CA LEU A 226 17.59 -14.12 -18.05
C LEU A 226 16.70 -12.94 -17.66
N LEU A 227 15.97 -12.34 -18.61
CA LEU A 227 15.01 -11.27 -18.34
C LEU A 227 13.87 -11.73 -17.42
N GLN A 228 13.40 -12.97 -17.57
CA GLN A 228 12.41 -13.55 -16.65
C GLN A 228 12.98 -13.74 -15.23
N LYS A 229 14.25 -14.13 -15.12
CA LYS A 229 14.96 -14.22 -13.84
C LYS A 229 15.09 -12.84 -13.20
N ILE A 230 15.57 -11.83 -13.94
CA ILE A 230 15.67 -10.43 -13.50
C ILE A 230 14.33 -9.92 -12.99
N MET A 231 13.25 -10.15 -13.75
CA MET A 231 11.90 -9.73 -13.37
C MET A 231 11.46 -10.33 -12.04
N LYS A 232 11.68 -11.65 -11.83
CA LYS A 232 11.34 -12.35 -10.58
C LYS A 232 12.20 -11.90 -9.39
N LEU A 233 13.46 -11.54 -9.64
CA LEU A 233 14.36 -11.03 -8.60
C LEU A 233 14.02 -9.58 -8.22
N LYS A 234 13.61 -8.77 -9.19
CA LYS A 234 13.27 -7.35 -8.97
C LYS A 234 11.93 -7.17 -8.29
N ASN A 235 10.93 -7.97 -8.71
CA ASN A 235 9.54 -7.82 -8.30
C ASN A 235 9.03 -9.14 -7.77
N LYS A 236 8.51 -9.13 -6.55
CA LYS A 236 7.81 -10.27 -5.96
C LYS A 236 6.37 -10.35 -6.46
N GLU A 237 5.72 -9.21 -6.63
CA GLU A 237 4.42 -9.11 -7.28
C GLU A 237 4.60 -8.45 -8.65
N ASN A 238 4.17 -9.14 -9.70
CA ASN A 238 4.21 -8.62 -11.07
C ASN A 238 2.98 -9.12 -11.81
N MET A 239 1.96 -8.28 -11.89
CA MET A 239 0.68 -8.62 -12.51
C MET A 239 0.08 -7.43 -13.24
N VAL A 240 -0.81 -7.71 -14.20
CA VAL A 240 -1.63 -6.69 -14.84
C VAL A 240 -3.01 -6.75 -14.21
N TRP A 241 -3.40 -5.67 -13.56
CA TRP A 241 -4.73 -5.49 -13.00
C TRP A 241 -5.60 -4.74 -14.01
N TYR A 242 -6.82 -5.21 -14.21
CA TYR A 242 -7.80 -4.57 -15.09
C TYR A 242 -8.82 -3.83 -14.23
N ASN A 243 -8.99 -2.54 -14.51
CA ASN A 243 -9.99 -1.70 -13.90
C ASN A 243 -11.25 -1.72 -14.77
N GLU A 244 -12.33 -2.32 -14.25
CA GLU A 244 -13.61 -2.45 -14.95
C GLU A 244 -14.32 -1.10 -15.11
N ASP A 245 -14.09 -0.15 -14.20
CA ASP A 245 -14.82 1.12 -14.13
C ASP A 245 -14.40 2.10 -15.25
N ASN A 246 -13.12 2.08 -15.63
CA ASN A 246 -12.57 2.93 -16.69
C ASN A 246 -11.97 2.14 -17.87
N ASN A 247 -12.10 0.81 -17.86
CA ASN A 247 -11.61 -0.09 -18.90
C ASN A 247 -10.09 0.02 -19.15
N THR A 248 -9.29 0.30 -18.11
CA THR A 248 -7.82 0.41 -18.23
C THR A 248 -7.07 -0.76 -17.58
N TYR A 249 -5.86 -1.04 -18.10
CA TYR A 249 -4.96 -2.05 -17.56
C TYR A 249 -3.79 -1.37 -16.85
N HIS A 250 -3.50 -1.78 -15.62
CA HIS A 250 -2.43 -1.25 -14.79
C HIS A 250 -1.41 -2.34 -14.49
N LEU A 251 -0.14 -2.06 -14.75
CA LEU A 251 0.96 -2.94 -14.37
C LEU A 251 1.33 -2.69 -12.90
N ILE A 252 1.18 -3.71 -12.07
CA ILE A 252 1.57 -3.69 -10.65
C ILE A 252 2.90 -4.41 -10.50
N GLN A 253 3.91 -3.70 -9.95
CA GLN A 253 5.28 -4.17 -9.77
C GLN A 253 5.80 -3.81 -8.38
N ASN A 254 5.61 -4.72 -7.42
CA ASN A 254 6.06 -4.51 -6.05
C ASN A 254 7.27 -5.39 -5.73
N LYS A 255 8.26 -4.81 -5.05
CA LYS A 255 9.47 -5.53 -4.59
C LYS A 255 9.15 -6.58 -3.52
N PHE A 256 8.14 -6.32 -2.70
CA PHE A 256 7.63 -7.17 -1.65
C PHE A 256 6.11 -7.01 -1.55
N SER A 257 5.43 -8.01 -1.01
CA SER A 257 3.99 -7.98 -0.74
C SER A 257 3.70 -7.36 0.63
N VAL A 258 2.44 -6.97 0.88
CA VAL A 258 2.03 -6.48 2.20
C VAL A 258 2.31 -7.53 3.28
N SER A 259 2.05 -8.81 3.00
CA SER A 259 2.30 -9.91 3.93
C SER A 259 3.79 -10.13 4.25
N ASP A 260 4.71 -9.68 3.41
CA ASP A 260 6.14 -9.81 3.69
C ASP A 260 6.61 -8.88 4.81
N ILE A 261 5.93 -7.75 4.98
CA ILE A 261 6.25 -6.77 6.02
C ILE A 261 5.29 -6.88 7.21
N GLU A 262 4.44 -7.90 7.26
CA GLU A 262 3.56 -8.17 8.39
C GLU A 262 4.28 -8.96 9.48
N TYR A 263 4.08 -8.54 10.73
CA TYR A 263 4.58 -9.20 11.91
C TYR A 263 3.43 -9.48 12.88
N ASN A 264 3.38 -10.69 13.45
CA ASN A 264 2.38 -11.03 14.45
C ASN A 264 2.94 -10.81 15.86
N GLU A 265 2.54 -9.71 16.52
CA GLU A 265 2.92 -9.39 17.91
C GLU A 265 2.19 -10.24 18.96
N GLY A 266 1.11 -10.93 18.57
CA GLY A 266 0.18 -11.55 19.51
C GLY A 266 0.02 -13.07 19.34
N ALA A 267 -1.21 -13.52 19.59
CA ALA A 267 -1.54 -14.93 19.70
C ALA A 267 -1.11 -15.71 18.45
N ARG A 268 -0.65 -16.95 18.68
CA ARG A 268 -0.35 -17.87 17.58
C ARG A 268 -1.57 -18.03 16.68
N LEU A 269 -1.36 -17.80 15.39
CA LEU A 269 -2.38 -18.09 14.38
C LEU A 269 -2.82 -19.55 14.52
N SER A 270 -4.12 -19.78 14.56
CA SER A 270 -4.65 -21.10 14.80
C SER A 270 -6.08 -21.26 14.28
N ILE A 271 -6.34 -22.44 13.74
CA ILE A 271 -7.69 -22.88 13.39
C ILE A 271 -8.31 -23.48 14.65
N VAL A 272 -9.24 -22.76 15.27
CA VAL A 272 -9.92 -23.23 16.49
C VAL A 272 -11.01 -24.24 16.14
N LYS A 273 -11.79 -23.95 15.09
CA LYS A 273 -12.83 -24.84 14.54
C LYS A 273 -12.90 -24.68 13.03
N TYR A 274 -13.07 -25.79 12.33
CA TYR A 274 -13.28 -25.76 10.88
C TYR A 274 -14.17 -26.93 10.46
N ASP A 275 -15.44 -26.63 10.21
CA ASP A 275 -16.43 -27.58 9.71
C ASP A 275 -17.25 -26.91 8.59
N VAL A 276 -17.11 -27.47 7.40
CA VAL A 276 -17.70 -27.00 6.13
C VAL A 276 -18.14 -28.20 5.31
N GLY A 277 -19.23 -28.03 4.55
CA GLY A 277 -19.90 -29.12 3.82
C GLY A 277 -21.00 -29.76 4.66
N LEU A 278 -22.03 -30.32 4.02
CA LEU A 278 -23.06 -31.09 4.73
C LEU A 278 -22.48 -32.46 5.07
N LYS A 279 -22.26 -32.75 6.35
CA LYS A 279 -22.10 -34.14 6.79
C LYS A 279 -23.42 -34.84 6.50
N ALA A 280 -23.41 -35.84 5.62
CA ALA A 280 -24.57 -36.69 5.42
C ALA A 280 -24.99 -37.21 6.79
N SER A 281 -26.19 -36.85 7.23
CA SER A 281 -26.76 -37.46 8.41
C SER A 281 -26.83 -38.96 8.12
N THR A 282 -26.06 -39.75 8.86
CA THR A 282 -26.31 -41.18 9.01
C THR A 282 -27.65 -41.33 9.71
N SER A 283 -28.73 -41.15 8.94
CA SER A 283 -30.02 -41.71 9.30
C SER A 283 -29.87 -43.22 9.16
N ASN A 284 -29.57 -43.88 10.27
CA ASN A 284 -29.85 -45.30 10.43
C ASN A 284 -31.36 -45.47 10.24
N ASN A 285 -31.77 -45.82 9.02
CA ASN A 285 -32.99 -46.57 8.77
C ASN A 285 -32.74 -47.44 7.53
N LEU A 286 -32.65 -48.75 7.80
CA LEU A 286 -32.72 -49.78 6.78
C LEU A 286 -34.01 -49.59 5.97
N GLY A 287 -33.85 -49.48 4.66
CA GLY A 287 -34.93 -49.53 3.68
C GLY A 287 -34.33 -49.83 2.32
N GLU A 288 -34.33 -51.11 1.94
CA GLU A 288 -33.78 -51.63 0.70
C GLU A 288 -34.37 -50.97 -0.58
N LYS A 289 -33.51 -50.95 -1.63
CA LYS A 289 -33.83 -51.03 -3.07
C LYS A 289 -34.42 -49.78 -3.76
N ARG A 290 -33.61 -49.13 -4.61
CA ARG A 290 -33.38 -49.52 -6.04
C ARG A 290 -32.35 -48.59 -6.70
N LYS A 291 -31.33 -49.20 -7.32
CA LYS A 291 -30.48 -48.55 -8.33
C LYS A 291 -31.33 -48.10 -9.52
N LYS A 292 -31.18 -46.85 -9.94
CA LYS A 292 -31.18 -46.47 -11.35
C LYS A 292 -30.01 -45.52 -11.60
N GLN A 293 -29.35 -45.78 -12.71
CA GLN A 293 -28.11 -45.16 -13.17
C GLN A 293 -28.44 -44.23 -14.36
N LEU A 294 -27.56 -43.24 -14.57
CA LEU A 294 -27.39 -42.42 -15.79
C LEU A 294 -28.50 -41.35 -16.00
N ILE A 295 -28.25 -40.16 -16.54
CA ILE A 295 -27.54 -39.81 -17.79
C ILE A 295 -27.06 -38.34 -17.72
N ILE A 296 -25.95 -38.07 -18.41
CA ILE A 296 -25.32 -36.79 -18.74
C ILE A 296 -26.22 -35.99 -19.70
N GLU A 297 -26.35 -34.67 -19.55
CA GLU A 297 -26.44 -33.81 -20.74
C GLU A 297 -25.95 -32.39 -20.46
N SER A 298 -25.26 -31.91 -21.49
CA SER A 298 -24.44 -30.70 -21.60
C SER A 298 -25.27 -29.47 -21.91
N SER A 299 -24.57 -28.33 -21.84
CA SER A 299 -24.72 -27.11 -22.66
C SER A 299 -26.02 -26.31 -22.50
N GLU A 300 -25.85 -25.06 -22.06
CA GLU A 300 -26.34 -23.88 -22.80
C GLU A 300 -25.70 -22.62 -22.19
N GLU A 301 -24.86 -21.96 -23.00
CA GLU A 301 -24.47 -20.56 -22.82
C GLU A 301 -25.71 -19.68 -22.97
N PRO A 302 -25.86 -18.60 -22.18
CA PRO A 302 -26.78 -17.53 -22.53
C PRO A 302 -26.06 -16.36 -23.19
N GLU A 303 -26.67 -15.96 -24.29
CA GLU A 303 -26.38 -14.88 -25.21
C GLU A 303 -26.14 -13.50 -24.55
N GLN A 304 -25.38 -12.71 -25.29
CA GLN A 304 -25.20 -11.27 -25.14
C GLN A 304 -26.55 -10.55 -25.31
N VAL A 305 -26.88 -9.68 -24.37
CA VAL A 305 -27.96 -8.70 -24.51
C VAL A 305 -27.37 -7.33 -24.19
N GLU A 306 -27.25 -6.49 -25.21
CA GLU A 306 -27.01 -5.05 -25.10
C GLU A 306 -28.26 -4.34 -24.58
N GLU A 307 -28.12 -3.44 -23.60
CA GLU A 307 -29.06 -2.33 -23.35
C GLU A 307 -28.45 -1.31 -22.34
N PRO A 308 -28.99 -0.08 -22.22
CA PRO A 308 -28.42 1.15 -22.78
C PRO A 308 -27.87 2.12 -21.72
N GLU A 309 -27.15 3.15 -22.20
CA GLU A 309 -26.70 4.32 -21.42
C GLU A 309 -27.84 4.96 -20.62
N GLN A 310 -27.67 5.09 -19.30
CA GLN A 310 -28.29 6.15 -18.51
C GLN A 310 -27.32 6.71 -17.47
N VAL A 311 -27.22 8.03 -17.52
CA VAL A 311 -26.49 8.97 -16.67
C VAL A 311 -27.12 9.01 -15.28
N GLU A 312 -26.37 8.70 -14.23
CA GLU A 312 -26.68 9.11 -12.85
C GLU A 312 -25.41 9.58 -12.13
N GLU A 313 -25.49 10.74 -11.47
CA GLU A 313 -24.43 11.43 -10.75
C GLU A 313 -23.88 10.59 -9.59
N GLU A 314 -22.59 10.27 -9.65
CA GLU A 314 -21.86 9.64 -8.53
C GLU A 314 -21.39 10.67 -7.51
N THR A 315 -21.71 10.40 -6.24
CA THR A 315 -20.99 10.94 -5.09
C THR A 315 -19.87 9.96 -4.76
N GLU A 316 -18.68 10.23 -5.30
CA GLU A 316 -17.46 9.43 -5.08
C GLU A 316 -16.88 9.64 -3.69
N SER A 317 -16.65 8.54 -2.97
CA SER A 317 -15.64 8.44 -1.92
C SER A 317 -14.64 7.36 -2.34
N LEU A 318 -13.45 7.78 -2.80
CA LEU A 318 -12.41 6.92 -3.39
C LEU A 318 -11.29 6.56 -2.39
N ASN A 319 -10.74 5.35 -2.57
CA ASN A 319 -9.56 4.80 -1.88
C ASN A 319 -8.24 5.38 -2.43
N SER A 320 -7.16 5.24 -1.66
CA SER A 320 -5.93 6.06 -1.67
C SER A 320 -4.87 5.84 -2.78
N ASP A 321 -5.03 4.88 -3.70
CA ASP A 321 -3.95 4.49 -4.64
C ASP A 321 -4.16 4.96 -6.10
N GLU A 322 -5.19 5.76 -6.39
CA GLU A 322 -5.45 6.36 -7.72
C GLU A 322 -4.89 7.79 -7.92
N PHE A 323 -4.16 8.33 -6.94
CA PHE A 323 -3.88 9.79 -6.87
C PHE A 323 -2.62 10.29 -7.57
N ASN A 324 -1.74 9.43 -8.07
CA ASN A 324 -0.55 9.90 -8.78
C ASN A 324 -0.82 9.91 -10.29
N GLN A 325 -1.21 11.08 -10.80
CA GLN A 325 -1.40 11.31 -12.22
C GLN A 325 -0.10 11.85 -12.84
N ILE A 326 0.13 11.54 -14.12
CA ILE A 326 1.24 12.08 -14.89
C ILE A 326 0.69 13.21 -15.79
N PRO A 327 1.33 14.40 -15.82
CA PRO A 327 0.92 15.49 -16.70
C PRO A 327 1.02 15.10 -18.19
N ILE A 328 0.01 15.48 -18.98
CA ILE A 328 -0.01 15.29 -20.42
C ILE A 328 0.51 16.57 -21.09
N TYR A 329 1.62 16.47 -21.81
CA TYR A 329 2.22 17.58 -22.55
C TYR A 329 1.68 17.60 -23.98
N ASN A 330 0.90 18.64 -24.30
CA ASN A 330 0.31 18.81 -25.61
C ASN A 330 1.32 19.42 -26.61
N SER A 331 1.06 19.23 -27.90
CA SER A 331 1.93 19.72 -28.98
C SER A 331 2.06 21.25 -29.05
N ASP A 332 1.15 21.99 -28.40
CA ASP A 332 1.18 23.45 -28.27
C ASP A 332 1.98 23.94 -27.05
N GLY A 333 2.57 23.02 -26.28
CA GLY A 333 3.29 23.32 -25.05
C GLY A 333 2.41 23.50 -23.81
N SER A 334 1.08 23.31 -23.94
CA SER A 334 0.18 23.29 -22.79
C SER A 334 0.26 21.96 -22.04
N VAL A 335 -0.03 22.01 -20.73
CA VAL A 335 -0.15 20.82 -19.88
C VAL A 335 -1.61 20.62 -19.51
N SER A 336 -2.09 19.39 -19.70
CA SER A 336 -3.41 18.94 -19.27
C SER A 336 -3.30 17.70 -18.38
N TRP A 337 -4.36 17.41 -17.65
CA TRP A 337 -4.46 16.29 -16.72
C TRP A 337 -5.68 15.44 -17.07
N SER A 338 -5.51 14.12 -17.11
CA SER A 338 -6.59 13.16 -17.33
C SER A 338 -7.67 13.21 -16.26
N ASN A 339 -7.27 13.47 -15.01
CA ASN A 339 -8.18 13.55 -13.88
C ASN A 339 -8.73 14.99 -13.71
N LYS A 340 -10.06 15.10 -13.56
CA LYS A 340 -10.78 16.38 -13.43
C LYS A 340 -10.32 17.22 -12.23
N LEU A 341 -10.00 16.58 -11.10
CA LEU A 341 -9.53 17.28 -9.90
C LEU A 341 -8.12 17.84 -10.10
N HIS A 342 -7.22 17.08 -10.74
CA HIS A 342 -5.88 17.55 -11.10
C HIS A 342 -5.94 18.70 -12.11
N GLN A 343 -6.81 18.60 -13.11
CA GLN A 343 -7.04 19.66 -14.09
C GLN A 343 -7.56 20.94 -13.42
N ASN A 344 -8.54 20.83 -12.51
CA ASN A 344 -9.07 21.98 -11.77
C ASN A 344 -8.00 22.66 -10.89
N ILE A 345 -7.14 21.86 -10.23
CA ILE A 345 -6.01 22.40 -9.45
C ILE A 345 -5.06 23.14 -10.37
N TRP A 346 -4.67 22.50 -11.48
CA TRP A 346 -3.79 23.10 -12.47
C TRP A 346 -4.37 24.41 -13.00
N ASP A 347 -5.64 24.47 -13.39
CA ASP A 347 -6.27 25.66 -13.96
C ASP A 347 -6.23 26.88 -13.03
N LYS A 348 -6.34 26.65 -11.71
CA LYS A 348 -6.38 27.70 -10.70
C LYS A 348 -5.01 28.14 -10.17
N ILE A 349 -3.92 27.45 -10.51
CA ILE A 349 -2.57 27.87 -10.13
C ILE A 349 -2.20 29.20 -10.79
N ASN A 350 -1.57 30.08 -10.03
CA ASN A 350 -1.07 31.37 -10.51
C ASN A 350 -0.12 31.21 -11.72
N PRO A 351 -0.23 32.04 -12.77
CA PRO A 351 0.65 31.98 -13.94
C PRO A 351 2.15 31.98 -13.63
N LYS A 352 2.60 32.73 -12.61
CA LYS A 352 4.01 32.78 -12.19
C LYS A 352 4.48 31.41 -11.68
N LEU A 353 3.67 30.74 -10.86
CA LEU A 353 3.97 29.40 -10.37
C LEU A 353 3.90 28.36 -11.50
N LYS A 354 2.92 28.44 -12.42
CA LYS A 354 2.85 27.56 -13.60
C LYS A 354 4.13 27.59 -14.42
N GLN A 355 4.63 28.80 -14.72
CA GLN A 355 5.84 28.96 -15.51
C GLN A 355 7.08 28.31 -14.87
N ILE A 356 7.17 28.34 -13.53
CA ILE A 356 8.28 27.71 -12.81
C ILE A 356 8.11 26.19 -12.77
N LEU A 357 6.91 25.69 -12.48
CA LEU A 357 6.62 24.24 -12.48
C LEU A 357 6.86 23.62 -13.87
N LEU A 358 6.50 24.30 -14.95
CA LEU A 358 6.73 23.81 -16.33
C LEU A 358 8.22 23.61 -16.67
N LYS A 359 9.14 24.27 -15.96
CA LYS A 359 10.58 24.08 -16.16
C LYS A 359 11.14 22.85 -15.44
N ASN A 360 10.40 22.29 -14.49
CA ASN A 360 10.81 21.12 -13.71
C ASN A 360 9.64 20.14 -13.62
N HIS A 361 9.65 19.16 -14.53
CA HIS A 361 8.54 18.20 -14.69
C HIS A 361 8.27 17.42 -13.40
N GLU A 362 9.32 17.03 -12.68
CA GLU A 362 9.21 16.28 -11.43
C GLU A 362 8.57 17.12 -10.31
N TRP A 363 8.91 18.41 -10.25
CA TRP A 363 8.28 19.34 -9.32
C TRP A 363 6.81 19.58 -9.67
N LEU A 364 6.48 19.74 -10.96
CA LEU A 364 5.10 19.89 -11.41
C LEU A 364 4.26 18.68 -11.04
N GLU A 365 4.75 17.47 -11.32
CA GLU A 365 4.07 16.22 -10.98
C GLU A 365 3.82 16.08 -9.48
N THR A 366 4.89 16.15 -8.68
CA THR A 366 4.80 15.99 -7.22
C THR A 366 3.92 17.06 -6.58
N PHE A 367 3.96 18.30 -7.08
CA PHE A 367 3.17 19.40 -6.55
C PHE A 367 1.67 19.19 -6.77
N ILE A 368 1.26 18.83 -7.98
CA ILE A 368 -0.16 18.66 -8.31
C ILE A 368 -0.72 17.41 -7.64
N ASN A 369 0.01 16.29 -7.64
CA ASN A 369 -0.44 15.06 -6.97
C ASN A 369 -0.56 15.26 -5.45
N SER A 370 0.38 15.99 -4.82
CA SER A 370 0.28 16.36 -3.40
C SER A 370 -0.93 17.24 -3.10
N CYS A 371 -1.19 18.25 -3.94
CA CYS A 371 -2.38 19.09 -3.82
C CYS A 371 -3.67 18.28 -4.00
N ALA A 372 -3.69 17.34 -4.96
CA ALA A 372 -4.84 16.50 -5.23
C ALA A 372 -5.17 15.58 -4.05
N SER A 373 -4.14 14.92 -3.49
CA SER A 373 -4.27 14.10 -2.29
C SER A 373 -4.83 14.88 -1.10
N LEU A 374 -4.30 16.08 -0.83
CA LEU A 374 -4.80 16.94 0.25
C LEU A 374 -6.25 17.38 0.03
N ARG A 375 -6.62 17.73 -1.20
CA ARG A 375 -7.99 18.13 -1.54
C ARG A 375 -9.00 17.01 -1.35
N ASN A 376 -8.60 15.78 -1.64
CA ASN A 376 -9.42 14.60 -1.37
C ASN A 376 -9.67 14.37 0.11
N GLU A 377 -8.71 14.71 0.96
CA GLU A 377 -8.90 14.74 2.42
C GLU A 377 -9.60 16.01 2.92
N SER A 378 -10.18 16.83 2.03
CA SER A 378 -10.80 18.13 2.34
C SER A 378 -9.83 19.13 3.02
N LYS A 379 -8.52 18.99 2.77
CA LYS A 379 -7.47 19.88 3.28
C LYS A 379 -7.05 20.91 2.22
N PRO A 380 -6.53 22.08 2.63
CA PRO A 380 -5.90 23.03 1.72
C PRO A 380 -4.65 22.43 1.07
N CYS A 381 -4.34 22.89 -0.14
CA CYS A 381 -3.08 22.60 -0.80
C CYS A 381 -1.93 23.16 0.02
N LYS A 382 -0.82 22.41 0.14
CA LYS A 382 0.41 22.87 0.78
C LYS A 382 1.48 23.10 -0.28
N PHE A 383 2.20 24.21 -0.18
CA PHE A 383 3.37 24.43 -1.02
C PHE A 383 4.46 23.42 -0.66
N ILE A 384 5.00 22.74 -1.68
CA ILE A 384 6.13 21.82 -1.53
C ILE A 384 7.32 22.31 -2.36
N ASN A 385 8.51 22.15 -1.81
CA ASN A 385 9.76 22.38 -2.51
C ASN A 385 9.95 21.36 -3.64
N PRO A 386 10.78 21.65 -4.66
CA PRO A 386 11.11 20.67 -5.68
C PRO A 386 11.88 19.49 -5.09
N PRO A 387 11.67 18.26 -5.60
CA PRO A 387 12.31 17.06 -5.07
C PRO A 387 13.84 17.07 -5.23
N ASN A 388 14.36 17.85 -6.18
CA ASN A 388 15.79 18.01 -6.43
C ASN A 388 16.44 19.15 -5.63
N LEU A 389 15.77 19.72 -4.62
CA LEU A 389 16.31 20.80 -3.80
C LEU A 389 17.47 20.31 -2.92
N ILE A 390 18.64 20.95 -3.03
CA ILE A 390 19.84 20.63 -2.26
C ILE A 390 19.84 21.44 -0.95
N ILE A 391 19.74 20.73 0.17
CA ILE A 391 19.78 21.32 1.52
C ILE A 391 20.79 20.52 2.39
N PRO A 392 21.81 21.18 2.97
CA PRO A 392 22.12 22.60 2.86
C PRO A 392 22.64 22.98 1.46
N PRO A 393 22.46 24.24 1.01
CA PRO A 393 22.99 24.72 -0.26
C PRO A 393 24.50 24.56 -0.36
N MET A 394 25.01 24.21 -1.55
CA MET A 394 26.44 24.10 -1.82
C MET A 394 27.00 25.45 -2.25
N LEU A 395 28.11 25.90 -1.65
CA LEU A 395 28.78 27.12 -2.10
C LEU A 395 29.73 26.79 -3.26
N ASP A 396 29.50 27.40 -4.41
CA ASP A 396 30.46 27.43 -5.51
C ASP A 396 31.61 28.38 -5.14
N MET A 397 32.82 27.84 -5.03
CA MET A 397 34.01 28.58 -4.62
C MET A 397 34.51 29.56 -5.69
N ASP A 398 34.17 29.34 -6.96
CA ASP A 398 34.62 30.18 -8.07
C ASP A 398 33.69 31.39 -8.27
N THR A 399 32.38 31.16 -8.14
CA THR A 399 31.37 32.20 -8.33
C THR A 399 30.91 32.87 -7.03
N ASN A 400 31.24 32.28 -5.87
CA ASN A 400 30.76 32.67 -4.55
C ASN A 400 29.22 32.76 -4.49
N LYS A 401 28.54 31.85 -5.19
CA LYS A 401 27.08 31.69 -5.22
C LYS A 401 26.69 30.33 -4.65
N TYR A 402 25.50 30.26 -4.06
CA TYR A 402 24.94 29.01 -3.55
C TYR A 402 24.16 28.27 -4.62
N ASP A 403 24.38 26.97 -4.70
CA ASP A 403 23.62 26.03 -5.51
C ASP A 403 22.71 25.18 -4.63
N LEU A 404 21.41 25.27 -4.92
CA LEU A 404 20.30 24.58 -4.31
C LEU A 404 19.73 23.51 -5.27
N GLY A 405 20.37 23.24 -6.41
CA GLY A 405 19.94 22.22 -7.37
C GLY A 405 18.72 22.61 -8.21
N ASN A 406 18.18 23.82 -8.05
CA ASN A 406 17.02 24.30 -8.79
C ASN A 406 17.21 25.77 -9.18
N ASP A 407 17.07 26.08 -10.48
CA ASP A 407 17.33 27.42 -11.04
C ASP A 407 16.57 28.53 -10.32
N TYR A 408 15.29 28.32 -10.01
CA TYR A 408 14.48 29.32 -9.31
C TYR A 408 15.00 29.56 -7.88
N TYR A 409 15.35 28.48 -7.16
CA TYR A 409 15.91 28.61 -5.81
C TYR A 409 17.31 29.21 -5.81
N ASN A 410 18.13 28.91 -6.83
CA ASN A 410 19.44 29.51 -7.02
C ASN A 410 19.30 31.02 -7.24
N ASP A 411 18.41 31.44 -8.13
CA ASP A 411 18.14 32.86 -8.39
C ASP A 411 17.55 33.56 -7.16
N MET A 412 16.61 32.92 -6.46
CA MET A 412 15.98 33.48 -5.28
C MET A 412 16.98 33.65 -4.13
N PHE A 413 17.72 32.60 -3.78
CA PHE A 413 18.63 32.60 -2.64
C PHE A 413 19.81 33.55 -2.85
N ASN A 414 20.38 33.57 -4.08
CA ASN A 414 21.53 34.43 -4.39
C ASN A 414 21.18 35.91 -4.58
N LYS A 415 19.88 36.28 -4.64
CA LYS A 415 19.43 37.69 -4.61
C LYS A 415 19.42 38.28 -3.21
N PHE A 416 19.40 37.46 -2.17
CA PHE A 416 19.45 37.94 -0.79
C PHE A 416 20.81 38.54 -0.47
N ASP A 417 20.83 39.50 0.45
CA ASP A 417 22.09 40.00 0.99
C ASP A 417 22.79 38.91 1.81
N LYS A 418 24.12 39.01 1.90
CA LYS A 418 24.95 38.01 2.58
C LYS A 418 24.57 37.79 4.04
N SER A 419 24.06 38.83 4.73
CA SER A 419 23.65 38.72 6.13
C SER A 419 22.41 37.84 6.27
N TYR A 420 21.42 38.05 5.39
CA TYR A 420 20.22 37.23 5.38
C TYR A 420 20.50 35.79 4.94
N GLN A 421 21.36 35.58 3.93
CA GLN A 421 21.82 34.24 3.53
C GLN A 421 22.45 33.50 4.71
N ASN A 422 23.38 34.13 5.43
CA ASN A 422 24.02 33.53 6.60
C ASN A 422 23.01 33.21 7.70
N THR A 423 22.00 34.06 7.91
CA THR A 423 20.94 33.82 8.90
C THR A 423 20.12 32.57 8.52
N LEU A 424 19.77 32.42 7.25
CA LEU A 424 19.05 31.24 6.76
C LEU A 424 19.89 29.96 6.94
N LEU A 425 21.18 29.99 6.61
CA LEU A 425 22.07 28.82 6.73
C LEU A 425 22.28 28.34 8.18
N LEU A 426 21.94 29.17 9.17
CA LEU A 426 21.94 28.79 10.59
C LEU A 426 20.65 28.09 11.04
N LEU A 427 19.64 27.98 10.18
CA LEU A 427 18.37 27.31 10.48
C LEU A 427 18.51 25.78 10.42
N TYR A 428 19.19 25.21 11.41
CA TYR A 428 19.24 23.77 11.62
C TYR A 428 19.16 23.43 13.12
N SER A 429 18.67 22.24 13.42
CA SER A 429 18.78 21.65 14.75
C SER A 429 19.90 20.61 14.76
N ASN A 430 20.48 20.35 15.93
CA ASN A 430 21.51 19.32 16.08
C ASN A 430 20.90 18.14 16.85
N LYS A 431 20.82 16.98 16.18
CA LYS A 431 20.39 15.71 16.78
C LYS A 431 21.54 14.72 16.62
N ASN A 432 22.17 14.35 17.73
CA ASN A 432 23.28 13.38 17.77
C ASN A 432 24.47 13.73 16.87
N GLY A 433 24.80 15.02 16.68
CA GLY A 433 25.91 15.46 15.83
C GLY A 433 25.56 15.59 14.35
N ILE A 434 24.35 15.18 13.95
CA ILE A 434 23.83 15.37 12.60
C ILE A 434 23.00 16.66 12.57
N LYS A 435 23.28 17.52 11.58
CA LYS A 435 22.52 18.75 11.35
C LYS A 435 21.23 18.43 10.60
N ASP A 436 20.09 18.74 11.21
CA ASP A 436 18.75 18.61 10.65
C ASP A 436 18.29 19.99 10.16
N TYR A 437 18.21 20.15 8.84
CA TYR A 437 17.90 21.41 8.16
C TYR A 437 16.42 21.59 7.84
N SER A 438 15.51 20.82 8.46
CA SER A 438 14.06 20.94 8.23
C SER A 438 13.55 22.38 8.41
N SER A 439 14.12 23.14 9.36
CA SER A 439 13.76 24.55 9.57
C SER A 439 14.19 25.48 8.43
N LEU A 440 15.34 25.23 7.79
CA LEU A 440 15.78 25.94 6.60
C LEU A 440 14.85 25.63 5.43
N GLU A 441 14.59 24.35 5.21
CA GLU A 441 13.73 23.86 4.14
C GLU A 441 12.30 24.46 4.21
N ASP A 442 11.69 24.44 5.40
CA ASP A 442 10.38 25.05 5.65
C ASP A 442 10.37 26.57 5.43
N THR A 443 11.47 27.23 5.80
CA THR A 443 11.61 28.68 5.63
C THR A 443 11.73 29.04 4.15
N LEU A 444 12.52 28.28 3.38
CA LEU A 444 12.64 28.47 1.93
C LEU A 444 11.31 28.21 1.21
N ALA A 445 10.55 27.19 1.63
CA ALA A 445 9.22 26.92 1.10
C ALA A 445 8.27 28.11 1.31
N LYS A 446 8.27 28.72 2.50
CA LYS A 446 7.44 29.90 2.80
C LYS A 446 7.83 31.12 1.95
N ILE A 447 9.12 31.33 1.75
CA ILE A 447 9.63 32.44 0.93
C ILE A 447 9.21 32.23 -0.54
N ALA A 448 9.44 31.02 -1.08
CA ALA A 448 9.08 30.66 -2.44
C ALA A 448 7.56 30.73 -2.66
N ALA A 449 6.76 30.19 -1.75
CA ALA A 449 5.30 30.26 -1.82
C ALA A 449 4.80 31.71 -1.91
N LYS A 450 5.37 32.61 -1.11
CA LYS A 450 5.03 34.02 -1.11
C LYS A 450 5.45 34.71 -2.42
N ASP A 451 6.67 34.49 -2.89
CA ASP A 451 7.16 35.12 -4.13
C ASP A 451 6.41 34.61 -5.37
N LEU A 452 6.07 33.32 -5.41
CA LEU A 452 5.34 32.70 -6.52
C LEU A 452 3.82 32.95 -6.48
N GLY A 453 3.32 33.63 -5.44
CA GLY A 453 1.91 33.94 -5.29
C GLY A 453 1.04 32.71 -5.09
N PHE A 454 1.56 31.70 -4.37
CA PHE A 454 0.81 30.52 -4.00
C PHE A 454 -0.30 30.86 -3.01
N VAL A 455 -1.47 30.24 -3.21
CA VAL A 455 -2.63 30.37 -2.32
C VAL A 455 -3.07 28.95 -1.94
N GLU A 456 -3.37 28.73 -0.66
CA GLU A 456 -3.75 27.42 -0.13
C GLU A 456 -5.14 26.93 -0.62
N TYR A 457 -5.98 27.86 -1.06
CA TYR A 457 -7.34 27.63 -1.57
C TYR A 457 -7.39 27.66 -3.11
N ILE A 458 -6.71 26.70 -3.75
CA ILE A 458 -6.83 26.35 -5.17
C ILE A 458 -7.96 25.33 -5.35
#